data_AF-A0A327SZT9-F1
#
_entry.id   AF-A0A327SZT9-F1
#
_cell.length_a   1.000
_cell.length_b   1.000
_cell.length_c   1.000
_cell.angle_alpha   90.00
_cell.angle_beta   90.00
_cell.angle_gamma   90.00
#
_symmetry.space_group_name_H-M   'P 1'
#
loop_
_entity.id
_entity.type
_entity.pdbx_description
1 polymer ?
#
loop_
_entity_poly.entity_id
_entity_poly.type
_entity_poly.pdbx_seq_one_letter_code
_entity_poly.pdbx_strand_id
1 'polypeptide(L)'
;MKRKLAVGAVLSASALLAGAIQVSAGMAYAAPSPAALGHGDQLALAAAQAPAAAKALGLGAQEKLVVKDAVVDADGTRHFRYERTYDGLPVLGGDLVVHQAANGKVKSTDKAVPGSLAPASLSPKLSAGQAAAKATGAVQATVGITADADEAALASVSGASGDAQLVVWAADGAPRLAYRTTVEGVRADGTPSHQVLVTDADSGALLSSHEQVQTSNATGTGNGVFVGSVSLTTTLSGSTYTLKDATRGGQYTTTLAGKTSGKGTVYSKTSNTWGSGSASNGESAAVDAQYGAAVTWDFYKNTFGRSGIRNDGVGAYSRVHYGSNYVNAFWDDSCFCMT
;
A
#
# COMPACT_ATOMS: atom_id res chain seq x y z
N MET A 1 24.53 79.85 -11.03
CA MET A 1 24.60 80.04 -9.57
C MET A 1 25.41 78.89 -8.97
N LYS A 2 26.44 79.24 -8.18
CA LYS A 2 27.30 78.44 -7.26
C LYS A 2 27.98 77.17 -7.85
N ARG A 3 29.18 77.26 -8.46
CA ARG A 3 30.58 77.37 -7.95
C ARG A 3 31.26 76.01 -7.67
N LYS A 4 32.24 75.62 -8.51
CA LYS A 4 33.71 75.46 -8.24
C LYS A 4 34.06 74.08 -7.60
N LEU A 5 35.20 73.40 -7.82
CA LEU A 5 36.59 73.79 -8.11
C LEU A 5 37.38 72.57 -8.66
N ALA A 6 38.49 72.86 -9.34
CA ALA A 6 39.53 71.94 -9.82
C ALA A 6 40.54 71.54 -8.72
N VAL A 7 41.69 70.97 -9.15
CA VAL A 7 42.94 70.60 -8.44
C VAL A 7 43.01 69.09 -8.14
N GLY A 8 44.08 68.33 -8.39
CA GLY A 8 45.45 68.60 -8.82
C GLY A 8 46.27 67.31 -8.64
N ALA A 9 47.39 67.22 -9.37
CA ALA A 9 48.28 66.06 -9.48
C ALA A 9 48.99 65.64 -8.16
N VAL A 10 49.54 64.42 -8.13
CA VAL A 10 50.99 64.13 -8.13
C VAL A 10 51.27 62.65 -7.77
N LEU A 11 52.23 62.08 -8.52
CA LEU A 11 52.87 60.77 -8.34
C LEU A 11 53.61 60.59 -7.01
N SER A 12 53.70 59.34 -6.54
CA SER A 12 54.87 58.63 -5.92
C SER A 12 54.35 57.57 -4.95
N ALA A 13 54.92 56.40 -4.69
CA ALA A 13 55.99 55.59 -5.27
C ALA A 13 55.91 54.21 -4.56
N SER A 14 56.51 53.20 -5.18
CA SER A 14 57.16 52.04 -4.51
C SER A 14 56.30 51.06 -3.69
N ALA A 15 56.21 49.81 -4.17
CA ALA A 15 57.08 48.72 -3.70
C ALA A 15 56.45 47.36 -4.03
N LEU A 16 57.21 46.53 -4.74
CA LEU A 16 56.97 45.11 -4.90
C LEU A 16 56.98 44.43 -3.52
N LEU A 17 55.89 43.77 -3.16
CA LEU A 17 55.95 42.59 -2.30
C LEU A 17 55.38 41.41 -3.07
N ALA A 18 56.29 40.51 -3.42
CA ALA A 18 56.00 39.17 -3.86
C ALA A 18 55.22 38.42 -2.77
N GLY A 19 53.91 38.35 -2.93
CA GLY A 19 53.08 37.35 -2.26
C GLY A 19 52.96 36.15 -3.18
N ALA A 20 53.73 35.10 -2.91
CA ALA A 20 53.52 33.80 -3.54
C ALA A 20 52.09 33.34 -3.27
N ILE A 21 51.22 33.35 -4.29
CA ILE A 21 50.00 32.56 -4.24
C ILE A 21 50.48 31.12 -4.30
N GLN A 22 50.59 30.48 -3.13
CA GLN A 22 50.67 29.05 -3.02
C GLN A 22 49.40 28.51 -3.70
N VAL A 23 49.54 28.05 -4.94
CA VAL A 23 48.61 27.09 -5.51
C VAL A 23 48.86 25.82 -4.70
N SER A 24 48.25 25.71 -3.52
CA SER A 24 48.04 24.41 -2.93
C SER A 24 47.25 23.64 -3.97
N ALA A 25 47.89 22.65 -4.59
CA ALA A 25 47.20 21.60 -5.28
C ALA A 25 46.19 21.06 -4.27
N GLY A 26 44.94 21.53 -4.37
CA GLY A 26 43.85 21.02 -3.57
C GLY A 26 43.90 19.52 -3.78
N MET A 27 44.01 18.77 -2.68
CA MET A 27 43.83 17.33 -2.73
C MET A 27 42.58 17.11 -3.57
N ALA A 28 42.74 16.46 -4.72
CA ALA A 28 41.60 15.97 -5.44
C ALA A 28 40.93 15.01 -4.46
N TYR A 29 39.92 15.51 -3.73
CA TYR A 29 38.97 14.64 -3.07
C TYR A 29 38.44 13.79 -4.20
N ALA A 30 38.91 12.55 -4.28
CA ALA A 30 38.30 11.57 -5.16
C ALA A 30 36.81 11.68 -4.86
N ALA A 31 36.02 12.10 -5.86
CA ALA A 31 34.59 12.16 -5.71
C ALA A 31 34.18 10.82 -5.07
N PRO A 32 33.40 10.83 -3.97
CA PRO A 32 33.06 9.60 -3.27
C PRO A 32 32.63 8.57 -4.32
N SER A 33 33.22 7.38 -4.25
CA SER A 33 32.86 6.30 -5.18
C SER A 33 31.34 6.25 -5.24
N PRO A 34 30.70 6.22 -6.42
CA PRO A 34 29.25 6.26 -6.51
C PRO A 34 28.56 5.19 -5.67
N ALA A 35 29.24 4.10 -5.27
CA ALA A 35 28.73 3.08 -4.35
C ALA A 35 28.63 3.53 -2.86
N ALA A 36 29.34 4.57 -2.45
CA ALA A 36 29.33 5.12 -1.09
C ALA A 36 28.30 6.25 -0.90
N LEU A 37 27.59 6.63 -1.96
CA LEU A 37 26.53 7.63 -1.93
C LEU A 37 25.33 7.10 -1.14
N GLY A 38 24.70 7.98 -0.35
CA GLY A 38 23.46 7.67 0.34
C GLY A 38 22.32 7.37 -0.64
N HIS A 39 21.27 6.69 -0.17
CA HIS A 39 20.17 6.27 -1.04
C HIS A 39 19.54 7.43 -1.84
N GLY A 40 19.34 8.60 -1.24
CA GLY A 40 18.83 9.79 -1.95
C GLY A 40 19.72 10.26 -3.10
N ASP A 41 21.04 10.22 -2.91
CA ASP A 41 22.01 10.57 -3.96
C ASP A 41 22.01 9.53 -5.09
N GLN A 42 21.76 8.25 -4.77
CA GLN A 42 21.58 7.21 -5.80
C GLN A 42 20.36 7.45 -6.66
N LEU A 43 19.24 7.86 -6.06
CA LEU A 43 18.03 8.21 -6.80
C LEU A 43 18.28 9.42 -7.72
N ALA A 44 18.98 10.45 -7.22
CA ALA A 44 19.36 11.61 -8.02
C ALA A 44 20.29 11.24 -9.19
N LEU A 45 21.26 10.36 -8.95
CA LEU A 45 22.15 9.82 -9.98
C LEU A 45 21.35 9.04 -11.04
N ALA A 46 20.46 8.15 -10.61
CA ALA A 46 19.60 7.37 -11.51
C ALA A 46 18.70 8.29 -12.35
N ALA A 47 18.22 9.40 -11.79
CA ALA A 47 17.36 10.36 -12.47
C ALA A 47 18.14 11.15 -13.52
N ALA A 48 19.36 11.57 -13.18
CA ALA A 48 20.26 12.24 -14.12
C ALA A 48 20.66 11.32 -15.30
N GLN A 49 20.78 10.01 -15.06
CA GLN A 49 21.13 9.02 -16.08
C GLN A 49 19.93 8.53 -16.90
N ALA A 50 18.70 8.75 -16.44
CA ALA A 50 17.48 8.22 -17.04
C ALA A 50 17.35 8.52 -18.56
N PRO A 51 17.64 9.73 -19.08
CA PRO A 51 17.55 10.00 -20.52
C PRO A 51 18.57 9.20 -21.34
N ALA A 52 19.80 9.06 -20.84
CA ALA A 52 20.85 8.29 -21.50
C ALA A 52 20.52 6.79 -21.49
N ALA A 53 19.99 6.29 -20.37
CA ALA A 53 19.51 4.91 -20.25
C ALA A 53 18.35 4.63 -21.23
N ALA A 54 17.35 5.51 -21.30
CA ALA A 54 16.25 5.39 -22.25
C ALA A 54 16.73 5.29 -23.71
N LYS A 55 17.69 6.15 -24.09
CA LYS A 55 18.32 6.11 -25.42
C LYS A 55 19.08 4.81 -25.67
N ALA A 56 19.89 4.36 -24.71
CA ALA A 56 20.66 3.11 -24.84
C ALA A 56 19.76 1.87 -24.93
N LEU A 57 18.59 1.90 -24.31
CA LEU A 57 17.59 0.84 -24.33
C LEU A 57 16.70 0.86 -25.57
N GLY A 58 16.86 1.84 -26.45
CA GLY A 58 16.07 2.00 -27.68
C GLY A 58 14.61 2.37 -27.40
N LEU A 59 14.33 3.08 -26.30
CA LEU A 59 12.97 3.53 -26.01
C LEU A 59 12.56 4.64 -26.98
N GLY A 60 11.28 4.66 -27.34
CA GLY A 60 10.69 5.67 -28.23
C GLY A 60 10.74 7.07 -27.60
N ALA A 61 10.64 8.11 -28.44
CA ALA A 61 10.78 9.51 -28.00
C ALA A 61 9.69 9.97 -27.00
N GLN A 62 8.53 9.30 -27.01
CA GLN A 62 7.44 9.57 -26.07
C GLN A 62 7.62 8.83 -24.73
N GLU A 63 8.58 7.91 -24.64
CA GLU A 63 8.82 7.10 -23.46
C GLU A 63 9.85 7.76 -22.56
N LYS A 64 9.51 7.95 -21.28
CA LYS A 64 10.44 8.46 -20.27
C LYS A 64 10.55 7.49 -19.11
N LEU A 65 11.72 7.48 -18.48
CA LEU A 65 12.00 6.72 -17.28
C LEU A 65 11.85 7.63 -16.06
N VAL A 66 11.09 7.18 -15.08
CA VAL A 66 10.90 7.82 -13.78
C VAL A 66 11.53 6.92 -12.73
N VAL A 67 12.53 7.43 -12.01
CA VAL A 67 13.22 6.64 -10.98
C VAL A 67 12.23 6.26 -9.89
N LYS A 68 12.23 4.98 -9.54
CA LYS A 68 11.45 4.45 -8.43
C LYS A 68 12.32 4.14 -7.22
N ASP A 69 13.47 3.51 -7.46
CA ASP A 69 14.30 2.95 -6.40
C ASP A 69 15.74 2.78 -6.87
N ALA A 70 16.67 2.71 -5.92
CA ALA A 70 18.08 2.46 -6.15
C ALA A 70 18.66 1.57 -5.05
N VAL A 71 19.18 0.41 -5.45
CA VAL A 71 19.86 -0.55 -4.57
C VAL A 71 21.33 -0.65 -4.98
N VAL A 72 22.22 -0.72 -4.00
CA VAL A 72 23.65 -0.91 -4.22
C VAL A 72 24.10 -2.15 -3.46
N ASP A 73 24.70 -3.08 -4.18
CA ASP A 73 25.26 -4.31 -3.62
C ASP A 73 26.62 -4.05 -2.96
N ALA A 74 27.06 -4.97 -2.12
CA ALA A 74 28.36 -4.88 -1.45
C ALA A 74 29.56 -4.82 -2.42
N ASP A 75 29.44 -5.37 -3.62
CA ASP A 75 30.47 -5.30 -4.67
C ASP A 75 30.44 -3.97 -5.46
N GLY A 76 29.53 -3.07 -5.10
CA GLY A 76 29.31 -1.78 -5.75
C GLY A 76 28.43 -1.84 -7.01
N THR A 77 27.91 -3.02 -7.40
CA THR A 77 26.87 -3.15 -8.42
C THR A 77 25.65 -2.32 -8.01
N ARG A 78 25.03 -1.63 -8.96
CA ARG A 78 23.86 -0.78 -8.73
C ARG A 78 22.67 -1.26 -9.53
N HIS A 79 21.50 -1.24 -8.90
CA HIS A 79 20.23 -1.59 -9.50
C HIS A 79 19.30 -0.38 -9.43
N PHE A 80 19.01 0.22 -10.58
CA PHE A 80 18.09 1.34 -10.67
C PHE A 80 16.76 0.85 -11.22
N ARG A 81 15.71 0.98 -10.43
CA ARG A 81 14.34 0.63 -10.84
C ARG A 81 13.66 1.86 -11.40
N TYR A 82 12.99 1.69 -12.53
CA TYR A 82 12.29 2.76 -13.22
C TYR A 82 10.85 2.35 -13.51
N GLU A 83 9.92 3.24 -13.21
CA GLU A 83 8.62 3.27 -13.85
C GLU A 83 8.74 3.97 -15.22
N ARG A 84 7.79 3.72 -16.12
CA ARG A 84 7.74 4.37 -17.44
C ARG A 84 6.55 5.32 -17.55
N THR A 85 6.75 6.39 -18.30
CA THR A 85 5.65 7.17 -18.85
C THR A 85 5.67 7.11 -20.38
N TYR A 86 4.51 7.23 -21.00
CA TYR A 86 4.34 7.37 -22.45
C TYR A 86 3.53 8.64 -22.72
N ASP A 87 4.14 9.62 -23.37
CA ASP A 87 3.54 10.94 -23.63
C ASP A 87 3.01 11.62 -22.35
N GLY A 88 3.68 11.38 -21.22
CA GLY A 88 3.28 11.87 -19.89
C GLY A 88 2.29 10.98 -19.13
N LEU A 89 1.69 9.97 -19.77
CA LEU A 89 0.80 9.01 -19.11
C LEU A 89 1.60 7.94 -18.36
N PRO A 90 1.23 7.58 -17.12
CA PRO A 90 1.83 6.43 -16.43
C PRO A 90 1.62 5.13 -17.20
N VAL A 91 2.64 4.28 -17.23
CA VAL A 91 2.57 2.95 -17.86
C VAL A 91 2.48 1.88 -16.77
N LEU A 92 1.39 1.11 -16.76
CA LEU A 92 1.19 -0.01 -15.85
C LEU A 92 1.75 -1.30 -16.47
N GLY A 93 2.62 -1.99 -15.74
CA GLY A 93 3.32 -3.21 -16.19
C GLY A 93 4.44 -2.95 -17.20
N GLY A 94 4.92 -1.71 -17.30
CA GLY A 94 6.02 -1.34 -18.19
C GLY A 94 7.35 -1.10 -17.49
N ASP A 95 7.47 -1.36 -16.19
CA ASP A 95 8.65 -1.08 -15.40
C ASP A 95 9.90 -1.84 -15.85
N LEU A 96 11.08 -1.32 -15.49
CA LEU A 96 12.36 -1.93 -15.82
C LEU A 96 13.42 -1.69 -14.73
N VAL A 97 14.44 -2.54 -14.71
CA VAL A 97 15.60 -2.42 -13.83
C VAL A 97 16.86 -2.36 -14.66
N VAL A 98 17.69 -1.34 -14.45
CA VAL A 98 19.02 -1.22 -15.08
C VAL A 98 20.08 -1.65 -14.07
N HIS A 99 20.91 -2.62 -14.46
CA HIS A 99 21.99 -3.16 -13.62
C HIS A 99 23.30 -2.56 -14.09
N GLN A 100 24.02 -1.87 -13.20
CA GLN A 100 25.32 -1.27 -13.49
C GLN A 100 26.42 -1.89 -12.66
N ALA A 101 27.59 -2.12 -13.26
CA ALA A 101 28.80 -2.42 -12.51
C ALA A 101 29.20 -1.23 -11.62
N ALA A 102 30.10 -1.46 -10.66
CA ALA A 102 30.64 -0.39 -9.80
C ALA A 102 31.18 0.81 -10.58
N ASN A 103 31.80 0.57 -11.74
CA ASN A 103 32.31 1.60 -12.66
C ASN A 103 31.23 2.32 -13.49
N GLY A 104 29.94 2.02 -13.30
CA GLY A 104 28.80 2.63 -14.00
C GLY A 104 28.48 2.07 -15.38
N LYS A 105 29.22 1.07 -15.87
CA LYS A 105 28.83 0.39 -17.10
C LYS A 105 27.57 -0.44 -16.88
N VAL A 106 26.58 -0.31 -17.76
CA VAL A 106 25.40 -1.18 -17.78
C VAL A 106 25.83 -2.61 -18.10
N LYS A 107 25.46 -3.55 -17.22
CA LYS A 107 25.66 -5.00 -17.38
C LYS A 107 24.47 -5.65 -18.08
N SER A 108 23.27 -5.36 -17.60
CA SER A 108 22.01 -5.96 -18.06
C SER A 108 20.82 -5.06 -17.77
N THR A 109 19.65 -5.43 -18.30
CA THR A 109 18.39 -4.76 -18.02
C THR A 109 17.27 -5.78 -18.00
N ASP A 110 16.46 -5.74 -16.95
CA ASP A 110 15.23 -6.50 -16.83
C ASP A 110 14.06 -5.60 -17.22
N LYS A 111 13.18 -6.08 -18.10
CA LYS A 111 11.99 -5.33 -18.57
C LYS A 111 10.74 -6.14 -18.27
N ALA A 112 9.73 -5.52 -17.68
CA ALA A 112 8.44 -6.16 -17.44
C ALA A 112 7.77 -6.61 -18.75
N VAL A 113 7.87 -5.79 -19.80
CA VAL A 113 7.32 -6.08 -21.13
C VAL A 113 8.39 -5.83 -22.20
N PRO A 114 8.66 -6.81 -23.09
CA PRO A 114 9.53 -6.60 -24.24
C PRO A 114 8.82 -5.79 -25.33
N GLY A 115 9.58 -4.97 -26.07
CA GLY A 115 9.06 -4.21 -27.21
C GLY A 115 8.74 -2.73 -26.92
N SER A 116 8.20 -2.05 -27.94
CA SER A 116 7.80 -0.65 -27.85
C SER A 116 6.37 -0.55 -27.30
N LEU A 117 6.10 0.46 -26.45
CA LEU A 117 4.76 0.67 -25.90
C LEU A 117 3.74 1.24 -26.88
N ALA A 118 4.13 1.62 -28.11
CA ALA A 118 3.34 2.39 -29.08
C ALA A 118 1.83 2.03 -29.14
N PRO A 119 0.96 2.67 -28.33
CA PRO A 119 -0.46 2.38 -28.34
C PRO A 119 -1.09 3.02 -29.59
N ALA A 120 -2.12 2.39 -30.14
CA ALA A 120 -2.72 2.85 -31.40
C ALA A 120 -3.35 4.26 -31.32
N SER A 121 -3.79 4.67 -30.14
CA SER A 121 -4.41 5.98 -29.87
C SER A 121 -4.14 6.40 -28.43
N LEU A 122 -4.02 7.71 -28.20
CA LEU A 122 -4.01 8.34 -26.88
C LEU A 122 -5.31 9.10 -26.59
N SER A 123 -6.31 8.99 -27.47
CA SER A 123 -7.64 9.57 -27.30
C SER A 123 -8.63 8.48 -26.88
N PRO A 124 -9.14 8.50 -25.64
CA PRO A 124 -10.09 7.50 -25.15
C PRO A 124 -11.49 7.74 -25.74
N LYS A 125 -12.24 6.68 -26.05
CA LYS A 125 -13.66 6.81 -26.43
C LYS A 125 -14.59 6.96 -25.23
N LEU A 126 -14.19 6.47 -24.06
CA LEU A 126 -14.92 6.69 -22.81
C LEU A 126 -14.36 7.90 -22.09
N SER A 127 -15.24 8.69 -21.46
CA SER A 127 -14.81 9.69 -20.50
C SER A 127 -14.36 9.03 -19.18
N ALA A 128 -13.57 9.74 -18.38
CA ALA A 128 -13.16 9.28 -17.06
C ALA A 128 -14.37 8.91 -16.17
N GLY A 129 -15.45 9.70 -16.22
CA GLY A 129 -16.69 9.41 -15.48
C GLY A 129 -17.40 8.15 -15.95
N GLN A 130 -17.44 7.89 -17.27
CA GLN A 130 -17.99 6.65 -17.81
C GLN A 130 -17.15 5.42 -17.41
N ALA A 131 -15.83 5.55 -17.43
CA ALA A 131 -14.92 4.50 -16.97
C ALA A 131 -15.10 4.21 -15.46
N ALA A 132 -15.19 5.25 -14.63
CA ALA A 132 -15.42 5.13 -13.19
C ALA A 132 -16.77 4.45 -12.87
N ALA A 133 -17.83 4.81 -13.59
CA ALA A 133 -19.15 4.18 -13.43
C ALA A 133 -19.12 2.69 -13.82
N LYS A 134 -18.45 2.34 -14.93
CA LYS A 134 -18.26 0.94 -15.34
C LYS A 134 -17.44 0.14 -14.33
N ALA A 135 -16.34 0.71 -13.82
CA ALA A 135 -15.52 0.07 -12.79
C ALA A 135 -16.33 -0.17 -11.51
N THR A 136 -17.09 0.84 -11.06
CA THR A 136 -17.99 0.70 -9.90
C THR A 136 -19.03 -0.41 -10.12
N GLY A 137 -19.64 -0.47 -11.30
CA GLY A 137 -20.59 -1.52 -11.65
C GLY A 137 -19.96 -2.92 -11.67
N ALA A 138 -18.72 -3.04 -12.16
CA ALA A 138 -17.99 -4.31 -12.15
C ALA A 138 -17.75 -4.81 -10.71
N VAL A 139 -17.34 -3.93 -9.79
CA VAL A 139 -17.17 -4.29 -8.37
C VAL A 139 -18.52 -4.59 -7.70
N GLN A 140 -19.55 -3.79 -7.98
CA GLN A 140 -20.90 -4.00 -7.45
C GLN A 140 -21.47 -5.38 -7.81
N ALA A 141 -21.15 -5.90 -9.00
CA ALA A 141 -21.55 -7.24 -9.43
C ALA A 141 -20.89 -8.38 -8.63
N THR A 142 -19.86 -8.09 -7.84
CA THR A 142 -19.17 -9.07 -6.97
C THR A 142 -19.69 -9.07 -5.53
N VAL A 143 -20.63 -8.19 -5.17
CA VAL A 143 -21.19 -8.15 -3.81
C VAL A 143 -21.85 -9.48 -3.45
N GLY A 144 -21.47 -10.02 -2.30
CA GLY A 144 -21.90 -11.34 -1.81
C GLY A 144 -21.14 -12.52 -2.39
N ILE A 145 -20.20 -12.30 -3.32
CA ILE A 145 -19.36 -13.37 -3.89
C ILE A 145 -18.06 -13.46 -3.10
N THR A 146 -17.73 -14.66 -2.62
CA THR A 146 -16.43 -14.99 -2.06
C THR A 146 -15.48 -15.36 -3.19
N ALA A 147 -14.67 -14.40 -3.65
CA ALA A 147 -13.69 -14.61 -4.73
C ALA A 147 -12.41 -15.31 -4.24
N ASP A 148 -12.03 -15.07 -2.99
CA ASP A 148 -10.90 -15.69 -2.29
C ASP A 148 -11.42 -16.31 -0.99
N ALA A 149 -11.02 -17.55 -0.70
CA ALA A 149 -11.43 -18.25 0.52
C ALA A 149 -10.88 -17.59 1.79
N ASP A 150 -9.76 -16.87 1.67
CA ASP A 150 -9.11 -16.19 2.79
C ASP A 150 -9.69 -14.78 3.04
N GLU A 151 -10.59 -14.31 2.17
CA GLU A 151 -11.22 -13.00 2.30
C GLU A 151 -12.74 -13.09 2.49
N ALA A 152 -13.28 -12.26 3.38
CA ALA A 152 -14.74 -12.11 3.47
C ALA A 152 -15.30 -11.49 2.17
N ALA A 153 -16.46 -11.99 1.74
CA ALA A 153 -17.19 -11.45 0.60
C ALA A 153 -17.43 -9.94 0.75
N LEU A 154 -17.41 -9.22 -0.38
CA LEU A 154 -17.75 -7.80 -0.41
C LEU A 154 -19.22 -7.62 0.00
N ALA A 155 -19.50 -6.74 0.96
CA ALA A 155 -20.86 -6.50 1.47
C ALA A 155 -21.49 -5.24 0.89
N SER A 156 -20.70 -4.21 0.63
CA SER A 156 -21.18 -2.96 0.06
C SER A 156 -20.11 -2.24 -0.75
N VAL A 157 -20.55 -1.47 -1.75
CA VAL A 157 -19.70 -0.58 -2.55
C VAL A 157 -20.09 0.86 -2.26
N SER A 158 -19.08 1.68 -1.95
CA SER A 158 -19.23 3.13 -1.70
C SER A 158 -19.12 3.95 -2.98
N GLY A 159 -18.48 3.40 -4.02
CA GLY A 159 -18.29 4.04 -5.33
C GLY A 159 -16.81 4.20 -5.70
N ALA A 160 -16.56 4.85 -6.83
CA ALA A 160 -15.21 5.23 -7.22
C ALA A 160 -14.64 6.34 -6.31
N SER A 161 -13.38 6.19 -5.91
CA SER A 161 -12.63 7.18 -5.13
C SER A 161 -11.82 8.06 -6.08
N GLY A 162 -12.27 9.31 -6.24
CA GLY A 162 -11.67 10.27 -7.17
C GLY A 162 -11.96 9.97 -8.65
N ASP A 163 -11.28 10.71 -9.53
CA ASP A 163 -11.43 10.56 -10.98
C ASP A 163 -10.63 9.36 -11.52
N ALA A 164 -11.20 8.67 -12.53
CA ALA A 164 -10.48 7.61 -13.24
C ALA A 164 -9.26 8.20 -13.97
N GLN A 165 -8.07 7.68 -13.65
CA GLN A 165 -6.81 8.16 -14.20
C GLN A 165 -6.50 7.48 -15.53
N LEU A 166 -6.26 8.28 -16.57
CA LEU A 166 -5.81 7.76 -17.86
C LEU A 166 -4.36 7.25 -17.75
N VAL A 167 -4.12 6.03 -18.23
CA VAL A 167 -2.84 5.31 -18.18
C VAL A 167 -2.61 4.54 -19.47
N VAL A 168 -1.38 4.09 -19.70
CA VAL A 168 -1.08 3.04 -20.67
C VAL A 168 -1.01 1.70 -19.94
N TRP A 169 -1.83 0.74 -20.32
CA TRP A 169 -1.73 -0.64 -19.85
C TRP A 169 -0.81 -1.42 -20.77
N ALA A 170 0.24 -2.03 -20.21
CA ALA A 170 1.21 -2.83 -20.96
C ALA A 170 1.38 -4.25 -20.41
N ALA A 171 0.85 -4.56 -19.21
CA ALA A 171 1.23 -5.76 -18.45
C ALA A 171 0.94 -7.10 -19.14
N ASP A 172 0.06 -7.14 -20.15
CA ASP A 172 -0.23 -8.34 -20.95
C ASP A 172 0.51 -8.38 -22.30
N GLY A 173 1.47 -7.48 -22.52
CA GLY A 173 2.23 -7.39 -23.76
C GLY A 173 1.51 -6.73 -24.93
N ALA A 174 0.29 -6.21 -24.73
CA ALA A 174 -0.46 -5.46 -25.74
C ALA A 174 -0.75 -4.01 -25.28
N PRO A 175 0.24 -3.11 -25.40
CA PRO A 175 0.11 -1.73 -24.95
C PRO A 175 -1.11 -0.99 -25.51
N ARG A 176 -1.94 -0.46 -24.61
CA ARG A 176 -3.17 0.27 -24.99
C ARG A 176 -3.58 1.27 -23.92
N LEU A 177 -4.41 2.22 -24.32
CA LEU A 177 -4.94 3.22 -23.42
C LEU A 177 -5.98 2.59 -22.47
N ALA A 178 -5.87 2.90 -21.18
CA ALA A 178 -6.73 2.37 -20.14
C ALA A 178 -7.03 3.43 -19.08
N TYR A 179 -8.02 3.15 -18.24
CA TYR A 179 -8.32 3.90 -17.04
C TYR A 179 -7.98 3.07 -15.80
N ARG A 180 -7.23 3.64 -14.87
CA ARG A 180 -7.06 3.12 -13.51
C ARG A 180 -8.08 3.80 -12.60
N THR A 181 -8.94 3.01 -11.97
CA THR A 181 -9.97 3.49 -11.03
C THR A 181 -9.87 2.72 -9.73
N THR A 182 -9.90 3.42 -8.59
CA THR A 182 -10.07 2.79 -7.28
C THR A 182 -11.55 2.82 -6.91
N VAL A 183 -12.12 1.67 -6.55
CA VAL A 183 -13.49 1.55 -6.06
C VAL A 183 -13.44 1.11 -4.60
N GLU A 184 -14.12 1.88 -3.75
CA GLU A 184 -14.15 1.64 -2.31
C GLU A 184 -15.39 0.86 -1.89
N GLY A 185 -15.27 0.12 -0.80
CA GLY A 185 -16.35 -0.67 -0.22
C GLY A 185 -16.00 -1.20 1.16
N VAL A 186 -16.86 -2.08 1.65
CA VAL A 186 -16.67 -2.76 2.94
C VAL A 186 -17.05 -4.23 2.77
N ARG A 187 -16.23 -5.11 3.34
CA ARG A 187 -16.46 -6.56 3.36
C ARG A 187 -17.43 -6.96 4.47
N ALA A 188 -17.99 -8.17 4.37
CA ALA A 188 -18.98 -8.66 5.31
C ALA A 188 -18.49 -8.70 6.77
N ASP A 189 -17.18 -8.78 6.99
CA ASP A 189 -16.52 -8.76 8.29
C ASP A 189 -16.15 -7.36 8.79
N GLY A 190 -16.45 -6.30 8.01
CA GLY A 190 -16.11 -4.92 8.33
C GLY A 190 -14.74 -4.44 7.81
N THR A 191 -13.97 -5.30 7.14
CA THR A 191 -12.69 -4.90 6.52
C THR A 191 -12.96 -3.92 5.37
N PRO A 192 -12.29 -2.77 5.30
CA PRO A 192 -12.36 -1.89 4.14
C PRO A 192 -11.94 -2.62 2.85
N SER A 193 -12.48 -2.21 1.72
CA SER A 193 -12.11 -2.69 0.40
C SER A 193 -11.72 -1.51 -0.48
N HIS A 194 -10.56 -1.61 -1.15
CA HIS A 194 -10.01 -0.58 -2.04
C HIS A 194 -9.55 -1.28 -3.32
N GLN A 195 -10.52 -1.71 -4.14
CA GLN A 195 -10.22 -2.42 -5.37
C GLN A 195 -9.72 -1.46 -6.44
N VAL A 196 -8.54 -1.73 -6.99
CA VAL A 196 -8.02 -1.03 -8.16
C VAL A 196 -8.33 -1.82 -9.41
N LEU A 197 -9.12 -1.20 -10.28
CA LEU A 197 -9.50 -1.72 -11.57
C LEU A 197 -8.74 -0.97 -12.66
N VAL A 198 -8.25 -1.73 -13.64
CA VAL A 198 -7.77 -1.20 -14.91
C VAL A 198 -8.77 -1.60 -15.98
N THR A 199 -9.40 -0.64 -16.63
CA THR A 199 -10.37 -0.86 -17.71
C THR A 199 -9.88 -0.27 -19.02
N ASP A 200 -10.12 -0.97 -20.13
CA ASP A 200 -9.80 -0.49 -21.46
C ASP A 200 -10.50 0.85 -21.74
N ALA A 201 -9.77 1.85 -22.22
CA ALA A 201 -10.30 3.22 -22.30
C ALA A 201 -11.32 3.44 -23.43
N ASP A 202 -11.45 2.47 -24.34
CA ASP A 202 -12.38 2.53 -25.46
C ASP A 202 -13.66 1.75 -25.19
N SER A 203 -13.53 0.51 -24.70
CA SER A 203 -14.65 -0.42 -24.48
C SER A 203 -15.14 -0.42 -23.02
N GLY A 204 -14.26 -0.09 -22.09
CA GLY A 204 -14.46 -0.26 -20.65
C GLY A 204 -14.38 -1.72 -20.20
N ALA A 205 -13.81 -2.61 -21.02
CA ALA A 205 -13.53 -3.99 -20.63
C ALA A 205 -12.56 -4.04 -19.46
N LEU A 206 -12.81 -4.89 -18.46
CA LEU A 206 -11.92 -5.09 -17.33
C LEU A 206 -10.64 -5.80 -17.79
N LEU A 207 -9.49 -5.17 -17.58
CA LEU A 207 -8.17 -5.71 -17.91
C LEU A 207 -7.49 -6.33 -16.70
N SER A 208 -7.66 -5.70 -15.53
CA SER A 208 -7.11 -6.17 -14.26
C SER A 208 -7.94 -5.64 -13.12
N SER A 209 -8.04 -6.41 -12.04
CA SER A 209 -8.50 -5.95 -10.74
C SER A 209 -7.60 -6.52 -9.64
N HIS A 210 -7.32 -5.74 -8.60
CA HIS A 210 -6.65 -6.24 -7.40
C HIS A 210 -7.06 -5.42 -6.19
N GLU A 211 -6.93 -6.02 -5.02
CA GLU A 211 -7.12 -5.31 -3.76
C GLU A 211 -5.87 -4.60 -3.28
N GLN A 212 -6.06 -3.40 -2.72
CA GLN A 212 -5.00 -2.69 -2.00
C GLN A 212 -5.03 -2.94 -0.50
N VAL A 213 -6.17 -3.36 0.05
CA VAL A 213 -6.28 -3.67 1.47
C VAL A 213 -5.68 -5.04 1.72
N GLN A 214 -4.44 -5.05 2.24
CA GLN A 214 -3.76 -6.24 2.69
C GLN A 214 -4.07 -6.48 4.17
N THR A 215 -4.51 -7.68 4.50
CA THR A 215 -4.71 -8.10 5.89
C THR A 215 -3.73 -9.20 6.28
N SER A 216 -3.33 -9.24 7.54
CA SER A 216 -2.44 -10.28 8.06
C SER A 216 -2.84 -10.67 9.47
N ASN A 217 -2.61 -11.92 9.85
CA ASN A 217 -2.77 -12.36 11.22
C ASN A 217 -1.67 -11.73 12.10
N ALA A 218 -2.06 -11.21 13.24
CA ALA A 218 -1.17 -10.65 14.25
C ALA A 218 -1.40 -11.33 15.60
N THR A 219 -0.35 -11.36 16.42
CA THR A 219 -0.45 -11.81 17.81
C THR A 219 -0.59 -10.59 18.71
N GLY A 220 -1.73 -10.48 19.39
CA GLY A 220 -2.01 -9.46 20.39
C GLY A 220 -2.01 -10.03 21.81
N THR A 221 -2.00 -9.13 22.79
CA THR A 221 -2.21 -9.51 24.21
C THR A 221 -3.55 -8.99 24.67
N GLY A 222 -4.33 -9.80 25.38
CA GLY A 222 -5.58 -9.40 26.02
C GLY A 222 -5.51 -9.57 27.52
N ASN A 223 -6.14 -8.68 28.28
CA ASN A 223 -6.42 -8.87 29.71
C ASN A 223 -7.94 -8.86 29.94
N GLY A 224 -8.53 -10.04 30.07
CA GLY A 224 -9.97 -10.25 30.23
C GLY A 224 -10.43 -10.19 31.68
N VAL A 225 -11.74 -10.08 31.90
CA VAL A 225 -12.33 -10.02 33.25
C VAL A 225 -12.13 -11.34 33.97
N PHE A 226 -12.24 -12.46 33.25
CA PHE A 226 -12.20 -13.80 33.81
C PHE A 226 -10.95 -14.58 33.41
N VAL A 227 -10.48 -14.40 32.18
CA VAL A 227 -9.36 -15.19 31.64
C VAL A 227 -7.99 -14.61 32.02
N GLY A 228 -7.96 -13.43 32.63
CA GLY A 228 -6.72 -12.71 32.92
C GLY A 228 -5.94 -12.39 31.65
N SER A 229 -4.61 -12.43 31.74
CA SER A 229 -3.72 -12.12 30.61
C SER A 229 -3.56 -13.31 29.67
N VAL A 230 -3.95 -13.15 28.42
CA VAL A 230 -3.93 -14.18 27.37
C VAL A 230 -3.36 -13.65 26.07
N SER A 231 -2.83 -14.56 25.25
CA SER A 231 -2.50 -14.25 23.85
C SER A 231 -3.75 -14.33 23.00
N LEU A 232 -3.88 -13.40 22.05
CA LEU A 232 -4.99 -13.33 21.11
C LEU A 232 -4.47 -13.34 19.68
N THR A 233 -5.21 -13.99 18.78
CA THR A 233 -5.01 -13.82 17.34
C THR A 233 -5.91 -12.67 16.88
N THR A 234 -5.31 -11.65 16.27
CA THR A 234 -5.98 -10.47 15.73
C THR A 234 -5.66 -10.33 14.24
N THR A 235 -6.39 -9.46 13.55
CA THR A 235 -6.13 -9.16 12.14
C THR A 235 -5.59 -7.73 12.04
N LEU A 236 -4.43 -7.55 11.41
CA LEU A 236 -3.87 -6.25 11.09
C LEU A 236 -4.22 -5.88 9.64
N SER A 237 -4.83 -4.72 9.46
CA SER A 237 -5.09 -4.10 8.17
C SER A 237 -4.51 -2.69 8.16
N GLY A 238 -3.47 -2.47 7.35
CA GLY A 238 -2.69 -1.23 7.42
C GLY A 238 -2.04 -1.05 8.80
N SER A 239 -2.49 -0.04 9.55
CA SER A 239 -2.05 0.23 10.94
C SER A 239 -3.11 -0.09 12.00
N THR A 240 -4.24 -0.68 11.60
CA THR A 240 -5.37 -0.97 12.48
C THR A 240 -5.46 -2.46 12.76
N TYR A 241 -5.43 -2.83 14.03
CA TYR A 241 -5.74 -4.16 14.51
C TYR A 241 -7.23 -4.29 14.77
N THR A 242 -7.83 -5.42 14.38
CA THR A 242 -9.18 -5.81 14.74
C THR A 242 -9.18 -7.08 15.57
N LEU A 243 -10.11 -7.18 16.52
CA LEU A 243 -10.29 -8.37 17.36
C LEU A 243 -10.99 -9.50 16.57
N LYS A 244 -10.28 -9.97 15.55
CA LYS A 244 -10.69 -10.96 14.56
C LYS A 244 -9.57 -11.97 14.34
N ASP A 245 -9.91 -13.24 14.42
CA ASP A 245 -9.02 -14.37 14.24
C ASP A 245 -9.31 -15.07 12.90
N ALA A 246 -8.49 -14.79 11.87
CA ALA A 246 -8.64 -15.44 10.57
C ALA A 246 -8.18 -16.91 10.57
N THR A 247 -7.46 -17.37 11.61
CA THR A 247 -6.94 -18.74 11.68
C THR A 247 -7.96 -19.77 12.18
N ARG A 248 -9.06 -19.29 12.79
CA ARG A 248 -10.15 -20.11 13.35
C ARG A 248 -11.49 -19.78 12.71
N GLY A 249 -11.55 -19.96 11.38
CA GLY A 249 -12.76 -19.74 10.60
C GLY A 249 -13.21 -18.28 10.53
N GLY A 250 -12.33 -17.33 10.82
CA GLY A 250 -12.64 -15.90 10.73
C GLY A 250 -13.49 -15.36 11.87
N GLN A 251 -13.53 -16.01 13.04
CA GLN A 251 -14.29 -15.55 14.21
C GLN A 251 -13.82 -14.19 14.74
N TYR A 252 -14.74 -13.36 15.22
CA TYR A 252 -14.46 -12.02 15.75
C TYR A 252 -15.44 -11.63 16.84
N THR A 253 -15.09 -10.58 17.58
CA THR A 253 -15.94 -10.04 18.63
C THR A 253 -16.34 -8.59 18.35
N THR A 254 -17.63 -8.30 18.48
CA THR A 254 -18.22 -6.97 18.31
C THR A 254 -18.79 -6.43 19.62
N THR A 255 -18.95 -5.12 19.71
CA THR A 255 -19.73 -4.45 20.76
C THR A 255 -21.08 -4.00 20.23
N LEU A 256 -22.14 -4.27 20.99
CA LEU A 256 -23.47 -3.71 20.74
C LEU A 256 -23.66 -2.34 21.39
N ALA A 257 -22.72 -1.89 22.23
CA ALA A 257 -22.76 -0.60 22.91
C ALA A 257 -24.12 -0.29 23.58
N GLY A 258 -24.70 -1.29 24.24
CA GLY A 258 -25.99 -1.19 24.94
C GLY A 258 -27.23 -1.44 24.08
N LYS A 259 -27.07 -1.67 22.77
CA LYS A 259 -28.17 -2.07 21.88
C LYS A 259 -28.59 -3.52 22.14
N THR A 260 -29.81 -3.84 21.75
CA THR A 260 -30.40 -5.19 21.86
C THR A 260 -30.61 -5.86 20.50
N SER A 261 -30.09 -5.27 19.42
CA SER A 261 -30.20 -5.83 18.07
C SER A 261 -29.06 -5.36 17.17
N GLY A 262 -28.90 -6.06 16.04
CA GLY A 262 -27.85 -5.81 15.06
C GLY A 262 -26.58 -6.63 15.30
N LYS A 263 -25.61 -6.42 14.41
CA LYS A 263 -24.31 -7.11 14.41
C LYS A 263 -23.31 -6.50 15.39
N GLY A 264 -23.48 -5.23 15.75
CA GLY A 264 -22.51 -4.46 16.53
C GLY A 264 -21.32 -4.00 15.68
N THR A 265 -20.35 -3.38 16.34
CA THR A 265 -19.11 -2.89 15.74
C THR A 265 -17.93 -3.73 16.20
N VAL A 266 -17.09 -4.21 15.29
CA VAL A 266 -15.88 -4.96 15.66
C VAL A 266 -14.93 -4.07 16.47
N TYR A 267 -14.28 -4.63 17.48
CA TYR A 267 -13.23 -3.91 18.20
C TYR A 267 -12.03 -3.67 17.30
N SER A 268 -11.60 -2.41 17.18
CA SER A 268 -10.48 -2.01 16.34
C SER A 268 -9.68 -0.87 16.95
N LYS A 269 -8.36 -0.90 16.86
CA LYS A 269 -7.47 0.21 17.25
C LYS A 269 -6.06 0.05 16.70
N THR A 270 -5.18 1.03 16.93
CA THR A 270 -3.80 1.04 16.43
C THR A 270 -2.80 0.28 17.32
N SER A 271 -3.16 -0.06 18.56
CA SER A 271 -2.37 -0.93 19.45
C SER A 271 -2.93 -2.34 19.52
N ASN A 272 -2.07 -3.35 19.67
CA ASN A 272 -2.50 -4.75 19.74
C ASN A 272 -2.53 -5.30 21.18
N THR A 273 -2.94 -4.45 22.13
CA THR A 273 -3.09 -4.78 23.56
C THR A 273 -4.53 -4.47 23.98
N TRP A 274 -5.30 -5.44 24.44
CA TRP A 274 -6.75 -5.36 24.61
C TRP A 274 -7.17 -5.53 26.06
N GLY A 275 -8.13 -4.74 26.53
CA GLY A 275 -8.67 -4.89 27.88
C GLY A 275 -7.71 -4.46 28.99
N SER A 276 -8.25 -4.33 30.19
CA SER A 276 -7.48 -4.02 31.40
C SER A 276 -7.70 -5.02 32.53
N GLY A 277 -8.50 -6.07 32.29
CA GLY A 277 -8.99 -7.00 33.30
C GLY A 277 -10.14 -6.44 34.16
N SER A 278 -10.46 -5.15 34.06
CA SER A 278 -11.60 -4.56 34.76
C SER A 278 -12.90 -4.78 33.98
N ALA A 279 -13.99 -5.12 34.69
CA ALA A 279 -15.33 -5.19 34.13
C ALA A 279 -15.86 -3.83 33.62
N SER A 280 -15.33 -2.72 34.12
CA SER A 280 -15.67 -1.38 33.61
C SER A 280 -15.01 -1.05 32.27
N ASN A 281 -14.01 -1.83 31.84
CA ASN A 281 -13.40 -1.69 30.53
C ASN A 281 -14.11 -2.63 29.54
N GLY A 282 -14.77 -2.05 28.54
CA GLY A 282 -15.56 -2.84 27.59
C GLY A 282 -14.73 -3.83 26.76
N GLU A 283 -13.45 -3.58 26.53
CA GLU A 283 -12.59 -4.53 25.82
C GLU A 283 -12.29 -5.77 26.66
N SER A 284 -12.26 -5.69 27.99
CA SER A 284 -11.99 -6.85 28.84
C SER A 284 -13.02 -7.97 28.62
N ALA A 285 -14.30 -7.63 28.49
CA ALA A 285 -15.35 -8.60 28.15
C ALA A 285 -15.17 -9.16 26.72
N ALA A 286 -14.72 -8.32 25.79
CA ALA A 286 -14.43 -8.76 24.43
C ALA A 286 -13.22 -9.72 24.37
N VAL A 287 -12.21 -9.53 25.21
CA VAL A 287 -11.08 -10.45 25.39
C VAL A 287 -11.58 -11.81 25.86
N ASP A 288 -12.42 -11.86 26.89
CA ASP A 288 -12.98 -13.13 27.39
C ASP A 288 -13.76 -13.86 26.28
N ALA A 289 -14.62 -13.13 25.56
CA ALA A 289 -15.44 -13.70 24.48
C ALA A 289 -14.59 -14.21 23.31
N GLN A 290 -13.60 -13.43 22.86
CA GLN A 290 -12.73 -13.81 21.75
C GLN A 290 -11.85 -15.01 22.12
N TYR A 291 -11.24 -14.97 23.31
CA TYR A 291 -10.41 -16.07 23.81
C TYR A 291 -11.24 -17.34 24.00
N GLY A 292 -12.42 -17.23 24.61
CA GLY A 292 -13.36 -18.34 24.81
C GLY A 292 -13.75 -19.03 23.50
N ALA A 293 -14.05 -18.24 22.46
CA ALA A 293 -14.35 -18.77 21.13
C ALA A 293 -13.13 -19.52 20.53
N ALA A 294 -11.92 -18.96 20.64
CA ALA A 294 -10.69 -19.58 20.15
C ALA A 294 -10.37 -20.91 20.84
N VAL A 295 -10.39 -20.96 22.17
CA VAL A 295 -10.11 -22.21 22.88
C VAL A 295 -11.19 -23.27 22.66
N THR A 296 -12.44 -22.85 22.47
CA THR A 296 -13.54 -23.76 22.13
C THR A 296 -13.35 -24.37 20.74
N TRP A 297 -13.01 -23.54 19.74
CA TRP A 297 -12.68 -24.01 18.40
C TRP A 297 -11.54 -25.04 18.44
N ASP A 298 -10.44 -24.71 19.13
CA ASP A 298 -9.27 -25.58 19.23
C ASP A 298 -9.61 -26.89 19.94
N PHE A 299 -10.40 -26.84 21.01
CA PHE A 299 -10.88 -28.05 21.70
C PHE A 299 -11.63 -28.98 20.74
N TYR A 300 -12.62 -28.46 20.00
CA TYR A 300 -13.42 -29.29 19.09
C TYR A 300 -12.62 -29.82 17.89
N LYS A 301 -11.74 -28.98 17.32
CA LYS A 301 -10.90 -29.36 16.21
C LYS A 301 -9.89 -30.44 16.61
N ASN A 302 -9.21 -30.26 17.73
CA ASN A 302 -8.16 -31.18 18.17
C ASN A 302 -8.71 -32.48 18.75
N THR A 303 -9.86 -32.43 19.42
CA THR A 303 -10.44 -33.61 20.08
C THR A 303 -11.28 -34.45 19.11
N PHE A 304 -12.04 -33.79 18.21
CA PHE A 304 -13.04 -34.46 17.38
C PHE A 304 -12.83 -34.26 15.87
N GLY A 305 -11.78 -33.58 15.46
CA GLY A 305 -11.57 -33.22 14.04
C GLY A 305 -12.61 -32.25 13.49
N ARG A 306 -13.39 -31.58 14.36
CA ARG A 306 -14.51 -30.72 13.95
C ARG A 306 -14.02 -29.29 13.68
N SER A 307 -14.13 -28.84 12.44
CA SER A 307 -13.73 -27.49 12.03
C SER A 307 -14.90 -26.51 12.14
N GLY A 308 -15.11 -25.95 13.34
CA GLY A 308 -16.17 -24.99 13.64
C GLY A 308 -17.51 -25.59 14.04
N ILE A 309 -18.46 -24.74 14.43
CA ILE A 309 -19.76 -25.19 14.96
C ILE A 309 -20.52 -26.01 13.92
N ARG A 310 -20.43 -25.72 12.62
CA ARG A 310 -21.09 -26.52 11.57
C ARG A 310 -20.19 -27.57 10.90
N ASN A 311 -18.93 -27.68 11.33
CA ASN A 311 -17.91 -28.49 10.68
C ASN A 311 -17.62 -28.10 9.21
N ASP A 312 -17.85 -26.84 8.86
CA ASP A 312 -17.68 -26.27 7.51
C ASP A 312 -16.48 -25.31 7.43
N GLY A 313 -15.71 -25.17 8.50
CA GLY A 313 -14.58 -24.22 8.57
C GLY A 313 -14.99 -22.78 8.84
N VAL A 314 -16.27 -22.48 9.10
CA VAL A 314 -16.76 -21.13 9.38
C VAL A 314 -16.89 -20.89 10.89
N GLY A 315 -16.28 -19.80 11.35
CA GLY A 315 -16.37 -19.31 12.73
C GLY A 315 -17.64 -18.53 12.99
N ALA A 316 -18.18 -18.64 14.21
CA ALA A 316 -19.21 -17.73 14.70
C ALA A 316 -18.58 -16.41 15.15
N TYR A 317 -19.41 -15.37 15.31
CA TYR A 317 -18.96 -14.14 15.96
C TYR A 317 -19.62 -13.98 17.34
N SER A 318 -18.96 -13.24 18.22
CA SER A 318 -19.45 -12.93 19.56
C SER A 318 -19.85 -11.45 19.64
N ARG A 319 -20.93 -11.16 20.35
CA ARG A 319 -21.40 -9.80 20.65
C ARG A 319 -21.27 -9.58 22.14
N VAL A 320 -20.63 -8.49 22.55
CA VAL A 320 -20.59 -8.07 23.96
C VAL A 320 -21.36 -6.76 24.16
N HIS A 321 -21.68 -6.43 25.41
CA HIS A 321 -22.43 -5.22 25.79
C HIS A 321 -23.84 -5.17 25.21
N TYR A 322 -24.54 -6.31 25.25
CA TYR A 322 -25.95 -6.43 24.89
C TYR A 322 -26.86 -5.80 25.96
N GLY A 323 -27.74 -4.90 25.54
CA GLY A 323 -28.71 -4.27 26.42
C GLY A 323 -28.10 -3.53 27.61
N SER A 324 -28.85 -3.42 28.70
CA SER A 324 -28.41 -2.78 29.95
C SER A 324 -28.70 -3.70 31.12
N ASN A 325 -27.68 -3.95 31.96
CA ASN A 325 -27.74 -4.86 33.10
C ASN A 325 -28.33 -6.24 32.75
N TYR A 326 -28.05 -6.73 31.55
CA TYR A 326 -28.50 -8.03 31.10
C TYR A 326 -27.61 -9.13 31.67
N VAL A 327 -28.17 -9.96 32.56
CA VAL A 327 -27.43 -11.00 33.30
C VAL A 327 -27.68 -12.37 32.68
N ASN A 328 -27.32 -12.53 31.41
CA ASN A 328 -27.36 -13.82 30.72
C ASN A 328 -26.44 -13.78 29.49
N ALA A 329 -26.17 -14.95 28.91
CA ALA A 329 -25.56 -15.10 27.60
C ALA A 329 -26.40 -16.09 26.77
N PHE A 330 -26.43 -15.92 25.45
CA PHE A 330 -27.23 -16.80 24.58
C PHE A 330 -26.63 -16.95 23.18
N TRP A 331 -26.95 -18.10 22.58
CA TRP A 331 -26.72 -18.38 21.17
C TRP A 331 -27.95 -18.00 20.36
N ASP A 332 -27.74 -17.44 19.17
CA ASP A 332 -28.79 -17.12 18.21
C ASP A 332 -28.44 -17.68 16.83
N ASP A 333 -29.20 -18.68 16.39
CA ASP A 333 -29.02 -19.37 15.09
C ASP A 333 -29.24 -18.43 13.89
N SER A 334 -30.08 -17.40 14.04
CA SER A 334 -30.43 -16.51 12.93
C SER A 334 -29.24 -15.66 12.47
N CYS A 335 -28.40 -15.24 13.42
CA CYS A 335 -27.15 -14.53 13.16
C CYS A 335 -25.92 -15.45 13.16
N PHE A 336 -26.06 -16.70 13.62
CA PHE A 336 -24.95 -17.61 13.90
C PHE A 336 -23.93 -16.98 14.86
N CYS A 337 -24.42 -16.46 15.99
CA CYS A 337 -23.62 -15.66 16.91
C CYS A 337 -23.93 -15.92 18.39
N MET A 338 -22.91 -15.72 19.23
CA MET A 338 -23.00 -15.75 20.70
C MET A 338 -23.16 -14.32 21.22
N THR A 339 -23.97 -14.07 22.26
CA THR A 339 -24.24 -12.75 22.84
C THR A 339 -24.21 -12.77 24.34
#